data_AF-A0A6A0A9Q9-F1
#
_entry.id   AF-A0A6A0A9Q9-F1
#
_cell.length_a   1.000
_cell.length_b   1.000
_cell.length_c   1.000
_cell.angle_alpha   90.00
_cell.angle_beta   90.00
_cell.angle_gamma   90.00
#
_symmetry.space_group_name_H-M   'P 1'
#
loop_
_entity.id
_entity.type
_entity.pdbx_description
1 polymer ?
#
loop_
_entity_poly.entity_id
_entity_poly.type
_entity_poly.pdbx_seq_one_letter_code
_entity_poly.pdbx_strand_id
1 'polypeptide(L)'
;MGTLNMNSMAKEGRSGSCDAEEEVAAGLQAYFDKSLLALLLYRQERGQAAALLSDGRLPSSVYGVEHLARLLSKLAEIMPLSQLSDDQLACVATMVQDVMAWLVEGASSLFLTQDQYLAADPSLVA
;
A
#
# COMPACT_ATOMS: atom_id res chain seq x y z
N MET A 1 -23.16 -34.18 44.97
CA MET A 1 -24.15 -34.41 43.90
C MET A 1 -24.63 -33.06 43.41
N GLY A 2 -24.59 -32.83 42.10
CA GLY A 2 -25.44 -31.83 41.43
C GLY A 2 -24.84 -30.44 41.25
N THR A 3 -24.02 -30.31 40.21
CA THR A 3 -23.79 -29.08 39.44
C THR A 3 -25.08 -28.40 39.01
N LEU A 4 -25.06 -27.07 38.83
CA LEU A 4 -25.43 -26.42 37.56
C LEU A 4 -25.08 -24.92 37.61
N ASN A 5 -24.03 -24.59 36.86
CA ASN A 5 -23.74 -23.28 36.30
C ASN A 5 -24.55 -23.12 35.01
N MET A 6 -25.24 -21.99 34.80
CA MET A 6 -25.83 -21.63 33.50
C MET A 6 -25.87 -20.11 33.29
N ASN A 7 -25.06 -19.66 32.30
CA ASN A 7 -25.21 -18.49 31.43
C ASN A 7 -25.02 -17.08 32.02
N SER A 8 -24.38 -16.12 31.33
CA SER A 8 -24.29 -15.90 29.88
C SER A 8 -23.14 -14.90 29.61
N MET A 9 -22.09 -15.30 28.90
CA MET A 9 -21.81 -15.02 27.47
C MET A 9 -20.86 -13.82 27.22
N ALA A 10 -19.59 -14.20 27.02
CA ALA A 10 -18.76 -13.86 25.87
C ALA A 10 -18.73 -12.40 25.37
N LYS A 11 -17.61 -11.74 25.64
CA LYS A 11 -16.81 -11.11 24.58
C LYS A 11 -15.36 -10.92 25.06
N GLU A 12 -14.62 -12.01 25.00
CA GLU A 12 -13.16 -11.97 25.00
C GLU A 12 -12.71 -12.49 23.64
N GLY A 13 -11.80 -11.75 22.99
CA GLY A 13 -11.09 -12.22 21.79
C GLY A 13 -11.54 -11.63 20.46
N ARG A 14 -11.38 -10.31 20.26
CA ARG A 14 -11.21 -9.73 18.92
C ARG A 14 -10.61 -8.31 18.98
N SER A 15 -9.33 -8.18 19.34
CA SER A 15 -8.58 -6.92 19.17
C SER A 15 -7.09 -7.22 19.27
N GLY A 16 -6.37 -7.13 18.16
CA GLY A 16 -4.96 -7.47 18.08
C GLY A 16 -4.48 -7.60 16.63
N SER A 17 -5.23 -8.32 15.79
CA SER A 17 -4.93 -8.43 14.34
C SER A 17 -5.32 -7.16 13.58
N CYS A 18 -6.53 -6.64 13.84
CA CYS A 18 -7.08 -5.47 13.13
C CYS A 18 -6.25 -4.20 13.37
N ASP A 19 -5.74 -4.02 14.59
CA ASP A 19 -4.96 -2.84 14.95
C ASP A 19 -3.60 -2.83 14.23
N ALA A 20 -2.97 -4.00 14.10
CA ALA A 20 -1.71 -4.15 13.37
C ALA A 20 -1.90 -3.97 11.85
N GLU A 21 -2.95 -4.52 11.27
CA GLU A 21 -3.27 -4.37 9.84
C GLU A 21 -3.50 -2.90 9.46
N GLU A 22 -4.23 -2.14 10.30
CA GLU A 22 -4.47 -0.72 10.09
C GLU A 22 -3.19 0.11 10.25
N GLU A 23 -2.33 -0.23 11.21
CA GLU A 23 -1.03 0.42 11.40
C GLU A 23 -0.10 0.19 10.19
N VAL A 24 -0.02 -1.05 9.69
CA VAL A 24 0.80 -1.36 8.52
C VAL A 24 0.24 -0.68 7.27
N ALA A 25 -1.08 -0.64 7.09
CA ALA A 25 -1.72 0.08 5.98
C ALA A 25 -1.42 1.58 6.02
N ALA A 26 -1.54 2.21 7.19
CA ALA A 26 -1.19 3.62 7.39
C ALA A 26 0.30 3.88 7.14
N GLY A 27 1.17 2.96 7.58
CA GLY A 27 2.61 2.99 7.33
C GLY A 27 2.93 2.93 5.83
N LEU A 28 2.27 2.03 5.10
CA LEU A 28 2.44 1.88 3.66
C LEU A 28 1.97 3.13 2.90
N GLN A 29 0.83 3.70 3.28
CA GLN A 29 0.34 4.95 2.69
C GLN A 29 1.32 6.10 2.94
N ALA A 30 1.76 6.29 4.18
CA ALA A 30 2.72 7.33 4.52
C ALA A 30 4.07 7.12 3.81
N TYR A 31 4.47 5.87 3.60
CA TYR A 31 5.68 5.54 2.85
C TYR A 31 5.52 5.84 1.36
N PHE A 32 4.36 5.54 0.77
CA PHE A 32 4.02 5.92 -0.61
C PHE A 32 4.10 7.44 -0.81
N ASP A 33 3.48 8.22 0.07
CA ASP A 33 3.46 9.68 -0.01
C ASP A 33 4.87 10.30 0.05
N LYS A 34 5.78 9.69 0.81
CA LYS A 34 7.17 10.15 0.93
C LYS A 34 8.07 9.65 -0.20
N SER A 35 7.80 8.46 -0.74
CA SER A 35 8.69 7.79 -1.70
C SER A 35 8.35 8.05 -3.15
N LEU A 36 7.10 8.42 -3.48
CA LEU A 36 6.65 8.52 -4.87
C LEU A 36 7.59 9.36 -5.75
N LEU A 37 7.80 10.63 -5.38
CA LEU A 37 8.61 11.57 -6.16
C LEU A 37 10.10 11.17 -6.22
N ALA A 38 10.59 10.51 -5.17
CA ALA A 38 12.01 10.17 -5.04
C ALA A 38 12.38 8.85 -5.73
N LEU A 39 11.48 7.85 -5.68
CA LEU A 39 11.81 6.45 -5.99
C LEU A 39 10.91 5.80 -7.05
N LEU A 40 9.66 6.24 -7.19
CA LEU A 40 8.65 5.48 -7.97
C LEU A 40 8.39 6.04 -9.37
N LEU A 41 8.66 7.32 -9.60
CA LEU A 41 8.40 7.98 -10.88
C LEU A 41 9.60 7.89 -11.83
N TYR A 42 9.34 7.52 -13.07
CA TYR A 42 10.28 7.70 -14.17
C TYR A 42 10.45 9.17 -14.51
N ARG A 43 11.54 9.49 -15.21
CA ARG A 43 11.89 10.87 -15.58
C ARG A 43 10.73 11.61 -16.28
N GLN A 44 10.00 10.91 -17.14
CA GLN A 44 8.92 11.45 -17.96
C GLN A 44 7.65 11.75 -17.14
N GLU A 45 7.44 11.08 -16.01
CA GLU A 45 6.26 11.28 -15.14
C GLU A 45 6.44 12.48 -14.19
N ARG A 46 7.67 12.99 -14.03
CA ARG A 46 7.98 14.03 -13.03
C ARG A 46 7.31 15.37 -13.31
N GLY A 47 7.22 15.78 -14.57
CA GLY A 47 6.53 17.03 -14.92
C GLY A 47 5.04 16.96 -14.63
N GLN A 48 4.40 15.83 -14.97
CA GLN A 48 3.00 15.56 -14.63
C GLN A 48 2.79 15.57 -13.11
N ALA A 49 3.68 14.92 -12.35
CA ALA A 49 3.59 14.88 -10.89
C ALA A 49 3.69 16.28 -10.26
N ALA A 50 4.63 17.11 -10.74
CA ALA A 50 4.79 18.47 -10.26
C ALA A 50 3.53 19.32 -10.51
N ALA A 51 2.88 19.15 -11.65
CA ALA A 51 1.63 19.83 -11.97
C ALA A 51 0.46 19.32 -11.10
N LEU A 52 0.31 18.00 -10.97
CA LEU A 52 -0.81 17.37 -10.26
C LEU A 52 -0.76 17.58 -8.74
N LEU A 53 0.43 17.61 -8.15
CA LEU A 53 0.63 17.76 -6.70
C LEU A 53 0.89 19.21 -6.28
N SER A 54 0.82 20.15 -7.23
CA SER A 54 1.06 21.58 -6.96
C SER A 54 0.09 22.20 -5.95
N ASP A 55 -1.10 21.60 -5.80
CA ASP A 55 -2.14 22.01 -4.85
C ASP A 55 -1.98 21.38 -3.46
N GLY A 56 -0.88 20.67 -3.21
CA GLY A 56 -0.59 20.06 -1.92
C GLY A 56 -1.33 18.76 -1.63
N ARG A 57 -1.99 18.17 -2.63
CA ARG A 57 -2.56 16.82 -2.50
C ARG A 57 -1.47 15.78 -2.22
N LEU A 58 -1.84 14.74 -1.47
CA LEU A 58 -0.95 13.62 -1.18
C LEU A 58 -0.90 12.68 -2.40
N PRO A 59 0.28 12.13 -2.75
CA PRO A 59 0.41 11.12 -3.79
C PRO A 59 -0.62 9.99 -3.73
N SER A 60 -0.90 9.46 -2.53
CA SER A 60 -1.86 8.39 -2.28
C SER A 60 -3.29 8.72 -2.68
N SER A 61 -3.64 10.01 -2.79
CA SER A 61 -4.95 10.48 -3.25
C SER A 61 -5.08 10.66 -4.77
N VAL A 62 -3.96 10.59 -5.49
CA VAL A 62 -3.89 10.90 -6.93
C VAL A 62 -3.45 9.67 -7.74
N TYR A 63 -2.46 8.94 -7.24
CA TYR A 63 -1.88 7.80 -7.93
C TYR A 63 -2.56 6.49 -7.52
N GLY A 64 -2.69 5.60 -8.49
CA GLY A 64 -3.40 4.33 -8.31
C GLY A 64 -2.48 3.14 -8.14
N VAL A 65 -3.04 1.99 -8.51
CA VAL A 65 -2.46 0.66 -8.29
C VAL A 65 -1.12 0.43 -8.99
N GLU A 66 -0.89 1.09 -10.13
CA GLU A 66 0.33 0.91 -10.93
C GLU A 66 1.56 1.40 -10.18
N HIS A 67 1.43 2.57 -9.53
CA HIS A 67 2.49 3.13 -8.70
C HIS A 67 2.59 2.40 -7.36
N LEU A 68 1.48 1.93 -6.81
CA LEU A 68 1.48 1.07 -5.63
C LEU A 68 2.29 -0.22 -5.88
N ALA A 69 2.11 -0.86 -7.04
CA ALA A 69 2.87 -2.06 -7.41
C ALA A 69 4.40 -1.79 -7.47
N ARG A 70 4.81 -0.61 -7.94
CA ARG A 70 6.22 -0.18 -7.91
C ARG A 70 6.73 -0.02 -6.47
N LEU A 71 5.90 0.48 -5.56
CA LEU A 71 6.24 0.59 -4.14
C LEU A 71 6.49 -0.78 -3.52
N LEU A 72 5.60 -1.75 -3.75
CA LEU A 72 5.73 -3.11 -3.20
C LEU A 72 7.03 -3.77 -3.67
N SER A 73 7.41 -3.55 -4.93
CA SER A 73 8.69 -4.03 -5.48
C SER A 73 9.89 -3.39 -4.77
N LYS A 74 9.81 -2.10 -4.42
CA LYS A 74 10.86 -1.38 -3.68
C LYS A 74 10.91 -1.75 -2.20
N LEU A 75 9.77 -2.09 -1.62
CA LEU A 75 9.66 -2.48 -0.23
C LEU A 75 10.51 -3.73 0.06
N ALA A 76 10.52 -4.70 -0.86
CA ALA A 76 11.37 -5.90 -0.75
C ALA A 76 12.88 -5.57 -0.69
N GLU A 77 13.33 -4.49 -1.34
CA GLU A 77 14.74 -4.06 -1.33
C GLU A 77 15.14 -3.36 -0.02
N ILE A 78 14.21 -2.61 0.60
CA ILE A 78 14.48 -1.77 1.78
C ILE A 78 14.13 -2.44 3.11
N MET A 79 13.23 -3.43 3.11
CA MET A 79 12.76 -4.11 4.31
C MET A 79 13.90 -4.70 5.15
N PRO A 80 14.95 -5.32 4.57
CA PRO A 80 16.08 -5.83 5.34
C PRO A 80 16.91 -4.74 6.05
N LEU A 81 16.75 -3.47 5.66
CA LEU A 81 17.46 -2.33 6.26
C LEU A 81 16.65 -1.66 7.38
N SER A 82 15.43 -2.12 7.64
CA SER A 82 14.55 -1.58 8.67
C SER A 82 14.96 -2.05 10.07
N GLN A 83 14.59 -1.29 11.11
CA GLN A 83 14.84 -1.65 12.52
C GLN A 83 13.66 -2.43 13.12
N LEU A 84 12.91 -3.16 12.31
CA LEU A 84 11.75 -3.95 12.75
C LEU A 84 12.21 -5.25 13.42
N SER A 85 11.45 -5.74 14.39
CA SER A 85 11.64 -7.10 14.91
C SER A 85 11.20 -8.15 13.88
N ASP A 86 11.66 -9.39 14.05
CA ASP A 86 11.30 -10.51 13.16
C ASP A 86 9.78 -10.71 13.07
N ASP A 87 9.06 -10.56 14.18
CA ASP A 87 7.60 -10.67 14.23
C ASP A 87 6.91 -9.55 13.44
N GLN A 88 7.41 -8.31 13.55
CA GLN A 88 6.90 -7.17 12.78
C GLN A 88 7.20 -7.35 11.29
N LEU A 89 8.40 -7.82 10.96
CA LEU A 89 8.80 -8.09 9.58
C LEU A 89 7.90 -9.16 8.94
N ALA A 90 7.60 -10.23 9.68
CA ALA A 90 6.70 -11.29 9.25
C ALA A 90 5.28 -10.76 9.01
N CYS A 91 4.75 -9.93 9.93
CA CYS A 91 3.43 -9.31 9.79
C CYS A 91 3.34 -8.45 8.52
N VAL A 92 4.31 -7.55 8.30
CA VAL A 92 4.36 -6.71 7.09
C VAL A 92 4.50 -7.58 5.84
N ALA A 93 5.34 -8.61 5.87
CA ALA A 93 5.54 -9.50 4.74
C ALA A 93 4.24 -10.24 4.36
N THR A 94 3.48 -10.74 5.33
CA THR A 94 2.17 -11.36 5.08
C THR A 94 1.21 -10.37 4.44
N MET A 95 1.09 -9.15 4.98
CA MET A 95 0.19 -8.15 4.40
C MET A 95 0.58 -7.77 2.97
N VAL A 96 1.89 -7.62 2.70
CA VAL A 96 2.40 -7.35 1.34
C VAL A 96 2.09 -8.51 0.40
N GLN A 97 2.22 -9.76 0.85
CA GLN A 97 1.85 -10.94 0.08
C GLN A 97 0.35 -10.96 -0.25
N ASP A 98 -0.51 -10.66 0.73
CA ASP A 98 -1.96 -10.63 0.55
C ASP A 98 -2.37 -9.54 -0.46
N VAL A 99 -1.78 -8.35 -0.36
CA VAL A 99 -2.01 -7.27 -1.33
C VAL A 99 -1.54 -7.69 -2.73
N MET A 100 -0.36 -8.30 -2.86
CA MET A 100 0.12 -8.79 -4.15
C MET A 100 -0.79 -9.86 -4.75
N ALA A 101 -1.31 -10.79 -3.94
CA ALA A 101 -2.28 -11.78 -4.40
C ALA A 101 -3.55 -11.11 -4.93
N TRP A 102 -4.10 -10.14 -4.20
CA TRP A 102 -5.25 -9.35 -4.64
C TRP A 102 -4.98 -8.60 -5.96
N LEU A 103 -3.79 -8.04 -6.14
CA LEU A 103 -3.38 -7.40 -7.39
C LEU A 103 -3.39 -8.36 -8.58
N VAL A 104 -2.91 -9.59 -8.38
CA VAL A 104 -2.86 -10.63 -9.42
C VAL A 104 -4.27 -11.11 -9.77
N GLU A 105 -5.12 -11.35 -8.77
CA GLU A 105 -6.51 -11.76 -8.97
C GLU A 105 -7.34 -10.69 -9.70
N GLY A 106 -7.13 -9.42 -9.35
CA GLY A 106 -7.81 -8.27 -9.95
C GLY A 106 -7.11 -7.67 -11.17
N ALA A 107 -6.08 -8.31 -11.72
CA ALA A 107 -5.17 -7.63 -12.65
C ALA A 107 -5.87 -7.01 -13.87
N SER A 108 -6.89 -7.67 -14.40
CA SER A 108 -7.64 -7.21 -15.58
C SER A 108 -8.55 -6.01 -15.33
N SER A 109 -8.96 -5.77 -14.08
CA SER A 109 -9.82 -4.62 -13.70
C SER A 109 -9.03 -3.49 -13.05
N LEU A 110 -7.90 -3.81 -12.42
CA LEU A 110 -7.07 -2.84 -11.69
C LEU A 110 -6.05 -2.15 -12.60
N PHE A 111 -5.43 -2.86 -13.54
CA PHE A 111 -4.38 -2.30 -14.40
C PHE A 111 -4.95 -1.85 -15.74
N LEU A 112 -4.43 -0.72 -16.22
CA LEU A 112 -4.83 -0.18 -17.51
C LEU A 112 -4.15 -0.94 -18.65
N THR A 113 -4.87 -1.13 -19.74
CA THR A 113 -4.30 -1.58 -21.00
C THR A 113 -3.65 -0.41 -21.74
N GLN A 114 -2.74 -0.71 -22.67
CA GLN A 114 -1.94 0.32 -23.36
C GLN A 114 -2.80 1.40 -24.05
N ASP A 115 -3.97 1.03 -24.56
CA ASP A 115 -4.92 1.93 -25.23
C ASP A 115 -5.67 2.87 -24.28
N GLN A 116 -5.67 2.59 -22.97
CA GLN A 116 -6.28 3.43 -21.95
C GLN A 116 -5.33 4.52 -21.43
N TYR A 117 -4.03 4.42 -21.74
CA TYR A 117 -3.06 5.46 -21.40
C TYR A 117 -3.18 6.67 -22.32
N LEU A 118 -3.08 7.85 -21.72
CA LEU A 118 -3.00 9.11 -22.46
C LEU A 118 -1.57 9.36 -22.94
N ALA A 119 -1.45 9.95 -24.12
CA ALA A 119 -0.17 10.47 -24.58
C ALA A 119 0.35 11.54 -23.61
N ALA A 120 1.65 11.52 -23.35
CA ALA A 120 2.27 12.51 -22.48
C ALA A 120 2.06 13.92 -23.07
N ASP A 121 1.65 14.87 -22.22
CA ASP A 121 1.57 16.27 -22.61
C ASP A 121 2.98 16.78 -22.93
N PRO A 122 3.28 17.17 -24.19
CA PRO A 122 4.61 17.63 -24.58
C PRO A 122 5.11 18.84 -23.78
N SER A 123 4.21 19.64 -23.20
CA SER A 123 4.57 20.79 -22.36
C SER A 123 5.11 20.40 -20.98
N LEU A 124 4.86 19.16 -20.54
CA LEU A 124 5.28 18.62 -19.24
C LEU A 124 6.52 17.71 -19.35
N VAL A 125 7.00 17.44 -20.55
CA VAL A 125 8.19 16.61 -20.80
C VAL A 125 9.42 17.53 -20.88
N ALA A 126 10.35 17.37 -19.93
CA ALA A 126 11.59 18.17 -19.82
C ALA A 126 12.86 17.45 -20.35
#